data_AF-Q15BF7-F1
#
_entry.id   AF-Q15BF7-F1
#
_cell.length_a   1.000
_cell.length_b   1.000
_cell.length_c   1.000
_cell.angle_alpha   90.00
_cell.angle_beta   90.00
_cell.angle_gamma   90.00
#
_symmetry.space_group_name_H-M   'P 1'
#
loop_
_entity.id
_entity.type
_entity.pdbx_description
1 polymer ?
#
loop_
_entity_poly.entity_id
_entity_poly.type
_entity_poly.pdbx_seq_one_letter_code
_entity_poly.pdbx_strand_id
1 'polypeptide(L)'
;IDEKWFFMTKKYQNYYLARGDDKPLRNTKNKNFIQKVMFLAAIARPRFSDQGNDTFSGKIGIFPFTYTVLARRSSVNRAAGTMLNKPITSVNGQIIRLYLVNKVLSAIKQKWPREDSGRPIFIQQDNA
;
A
#
# COMPACT_ATOMS: atom_id res chain seq x y z
N ILE A 1 -12.49 -4.88 -0.76
CA ILE A 1 -11.01 -4.85 -0.81
C ILE A 1 -10.61 -4.73 -2.27
N ASP A 2 -9.45 -4.16 -2.54
CA ASP A 2 -8.97 -3.94 -3.91
C ASP A 2 -7.45 -3.87 -3.96
N GLU A 3 -6.86 -4.31 -5.07
CA GLU A 3 -5.43 -4.28 -5.35
C GLU A 3 -5.08 -3.14 -6.30
N LYS A 4 -4.05 -2.36 -5.96
CA LYS A 4 -3.58 -1.27 -6.82
C LYS A 4 -2.07 -1.19 -6.92
N TRP A 5 -1.57 -1.06 -8.15
CA TRP A 5 -0.17 -0.74 -8.43
C TRP A 5 0.10 0.74 -8.23
N PHE A 6 1.11 1.06 -7.43
CA PHE A 6 1.67 2.40 -7.27
C PHE A 6 3.08 2.43 -7.84
N PHE A 7 3.37 3.47 -8.62
CA PHE A 7 4.68 3.70 -9.20
C PHE A 7 5.39 4.79 -8.39
N MET A 8 6.69 4.60 -8.12
CA MET A 8 7.50 5.59 -7.40
C MET A 8 7.50 6.96 -8.09
N THR A 9 7.37 6.97 -9.42
CA THR A 9 7.22 8.19 -10.22
C THR A 9 6.44 7.88 -11.50
N LYS A 10 5.70 8.84 -12.04
CA LYS A 10 4.95 8.67 -13.32
C LYS A 10 5.91 8.57 -14.49
N LYS A 11 5.56 7.95 -15.61
CA LYS A 11 6.46 7.88 -16.78
C LYS A 11 6.85 9.28 -17.31
N TYR A 12 5.88 10.18 -17.38
CA TYR A 12 6.05 11.58 -17.76
C TYR A 12 5.40 12.45 -16.67
N GLN A 13 6.02 13.59 -16.34
CA GLN A 13 5.48 14.59 -15.41
C GLN A 13 5.69 15.97 -15.99
N ASN A 14 4.63 16.76 -16.02
CA ASN A 14 4.69 18.17 -16.36
C ASN A 14 4.79 18.96 -15.06
N TYR A 15 5.67 19.96 -15.04
CA TYR A 15 5.90 20.84 -13.91
C TYR A 15 5.64 22.27 -14.35
N TYR A 16 4.87 23.01 -13.55
CA TYR A 16 4.83 24.46 -13.64
C TYR A 16 5.94 24.99 -12.73
N LEU A 17 6.80 25.84 -13.27
CA LEU A 17 7.92 26.43 -12.55
C LEU A 17 7.72 27.94 -12.50
N ALA A 18 7.95 28.54 -11.33
CA ALA A 18 8.00 29.98 -11.23
C ALA A 18 9.29 30.50 -11.88
N ARG A 19 9.31 31.80 -12.19
CA ARG A 19 10.50 32.43 -12.79
C ARG A 19 11.64 32.41 -11.76
N GLY A 20 12.68 31.63 -12.06
CA GLY A 20 13.86 31.46 -11.20
C GLY A 20 13.95 30.09 -10.52
N ASP A 21 12.92 29.24 -10.63
CA ASP A 21 12.98 27.89 -10.07
C ASP A 21 13.88 26.97 -10.90
N ASP A 22 14.67 26.15 -10.20
CA ASP A 22 15.42 25.08 -10.82
C ASP A 22 14.51 23.99 -11.36
N LYS A 23 14.87 23.45 -12.53
CA LYS A 23 14.17 22.31 -13.09
C LYS A 23 14.30 21.10 -12.15
N PRO A 24 13.20 20.40 -11.82
CA PRO A 24 13.26 19.26 -10.93
C PRO A 24 14.11 18.16 -11.56
N LEU A 25 15.18 17.77 -10.86
CA LEU A 25 16.05 16.70 -11.28
C LEU A 25 15.35 15.36 -11.07
N ARG A 26 15.25 14.58 -12.13
CA ARG A 26 14.72 13.22 -12.05
C ARG A 26 15.67 12.22 -12.69
N ASN A 27 16.32 11.42 -11.85
CA ASN A 27 17.27 10.42 -12.28
C ASN A 27 16.58 9.05 -12.35
N THR A 28 16.32 8.55 -13.57
CA THR A 28 15.87 7.17 -13.79
C THR A 28 16.47 6.68 -15.10
N LYS A 29 17.19 5.55 -15.07
CA LYS A 29 17.91 5.02 -16.24
C LYS A 29 16.99 4.70 -17.42
N ASN A 30 15.80 4.13 -17.17
CA ASN A 30 14.77 3.82 -18.17
C ASN A 30 13.41 3.60 -17.47
N LYS A 31 12.29 3.85 -18.16
CA LYS A 31 10.91 3.60 -17.68
C LYS A 31 10.70 2.23 -17.01
N ASN A 32 11.39 1.19 -17.49
CA ASN A 32 11.27 -0.18 -16.95
C ASN A 32 11.92 -0.34 -15.56
N PHE A 33 12.79 0.60 -15.16
CA PHE A 33 13.42 0.63 -13.84
C PHE A 33 12.63 1.49 -12.82
N ILE A 34 11.48 2.05 -13.21
CA ILE A 34 10.60 2.71 -12.26
C ILE A 34 10.05 1.64 -11.32
N GLN A 35 10.47 1.72 -10.06
CA GLN A 35 9.98 0.81 -9.03
C GLN A 35 8.47 0.97 -8.87
N LYS A 36 7.76 -0.15 -8.88
CA LYS A 36 6.34 -0.24 -8.59
C LYS A 36 6.09 -1.19 -7.43
N VAL A 37 5.07 -0.91 -6.65
CA VAL A 37 4.65 -1.70 -5.50
C VAL A 37 3.14 -1.88 -5.61
N MET A 38 2.66 -3.11 -5.49
CA MET A 38 1.23 -3.35 -5.38
C MET A 38 0.82 -3.23 -3.91
N PHE A 39 -0.37 -2.72 -3.69
CA PHE A 39 -0.97 -2.60 -2.36
C PHE A 39 -2.34 -3.25 -2.36
N LEU A 40 -2.66 -3.96 -1.29
CA LEU A 40 -4.01 -4.40 -0.96
C LEU A 40 -4.64 -3.38 -0.02
N ALA A 41 -5.73 -2.75 -0.46
CA ALA A 41 -6.49 -1.79 0.35
C ALA A 41 -7.76 -2.44 0.90
N ALA A 42 -7.97 -2.29 2.20
CA ALA A 42 -9.20 -2.67 2.88
C ALA A 42 -9.86 -1.41 3.45
N ILE A 43 -11.08 -1.15 2.97
CA ILE A 43 -11.92 -0.04 3.39
C ILE A 43 -13.34 -0.60 3.61
N ALA A 44 -13.99 -0.11 4.64
CA ALA A 44 -15.39 -0.33 4.97
C ALA A 44 -16.15 0.99 4.89
N ARG A 45 -17.48 0.92 4.98
CA ARG A 45 -18.32 2.12 4.99
C ARG A 45 -18.05 2.95 6.26
N PRO A 46 -17.69 4.24 6.14
CA PRO A 46 -17.54 5.10 7.32
C PRO A 46 -18.88 5.31 8.03
N ARG A 47 -18.83 5.52 9.35
CA ARG A 47 -20.01 5.75 10.19
C ARG A 47 -19.80 7.00 11.03
N PHE A 48 -20.90 7.72 11.23
CA PHE A 48 -20.92 8.97 11.95
C PHE A 48 -22.03 8.92 13.00
N SER A 49 -21.78 9.59 14.13
CA SER A 49 -22.81 9.86 15.15
C SER A 49 -23.83 10.89 14.63
N ASP A 50 -24.94 11.05 15.37
CA ASP A 50 -25.99 12.03 15.05
C ASP A 50 -25.48 13.49 15.04
N GLN A 51 -24.36 13.77 15.72
CA GLN A 51 -23.70 15.07 15.72
C GLN A 51 -22.69 15.24 14.57
N GLY A 52 -22.57 14.26 13.67
CA GLY A 52 -21.64 14.29 12.53
C GLY A 52 -20.20 13.89 12.87
N ASN A 53 -19.90 13.51 14.11
CA ASN A 53 -18.57 13.03 14.50
C ASN A 53 -18.31 11.62 13.95
N ASP A 54 -17.10 11.37 13.45
CA ASP A 54 -16.65 10.06 12.94
C ASP A 54 -16.55 9.05 14.10
N THR A 55 -17.40 8.04 14.09
CA THR A 55 -17.36 6.92 15.05
C THR A 55 -16.59 5.72 14.49
N PHE A 56 -16.51 5.62 13.17
CA PHE A 56 -15.75 4.61 12.48
C PHE A 56 -15.37 5.07 11.07
N SER A 57 -14.09 5.41 10.88
CA SER A 57 -13.62 5.97 9.60
C SER A 57 -13.73 5.02 8.40
N GLY A 58 -14.00 3.74 8.62
CA GLY A 58 -13.96 2.72 7.57
C GLY A 58 -12.56 2.33 7.10
N LYS A 59 -11.49 3.03 7.52
CA LYS A 59 -10.12 2.80 7.05
C LYS A 59 -9.47 1.60 7.76
N ILE A 60 -9.66 0.39 7.21
CA ILE A 60 -9.09 -0.83 7.79
C ILE A 60 -7.58 -0.88 7.60
N GLY A 61 -7.08 -0.71 6.38
CA GLY A 61 -5.63 -0.70 6.16
C GLY A 61 -5.20 -0.72 4.70
N ILE A 62 -3.92 -0.46 4.51
CA ILE A 62 -3.22 -0.51 3.22
C ILE A 62 -1.99 -1.39 3.42
N PHE A 63 -1.87 -2.47 2.66
CA PHE A 63 -0.85 -3.50 2.86
C PHE A 63 0.02 -3.63 1.61
N PRO A 64 1.31 -3.20 1.67
CA PRO A 64 2.22 -3.34 0.54
C PRO A 64 2.64 -4.79 0.33
N PHE A 65 2.54 -5.29 -0.90
CA PHE A 65 3.12 -6.58 -1.28
C PHE A 65 4.65 -6.48 -1.34
N THR A 66 5.29 -6.75 -0.22
CA THR A 66 6.75 -6.64 -0.05
C THR A 66 7.32 -7.82 0.72
N TYR A 67 8.62 -8.03 0.58
CA TYR A 67 9.41 -8.94 1.41
C TYR A 67 10.69 -8.25 1.87
N THR A 68 11.17 -8.63 3.04
CA THR A 68 12.40 -8.08 3.60
C THR A 68 13.59 -8.95 3.21
N VAL A 69 14.68 -8.32 2.78
CA VAL A 69 15.92 -8.99 2.39
C VAL A 69 17.13 -8.16 2.84
N LEU A 70 18.22 -8.83 3.18
CA LEU A 70 19.48 -8.17 3.49
C LEU A 70 20.14 -7.61 2.22
N ALA A 71 20.71 -6.41 2.33
CA ALA A 71 21.54 -5.83 1.28
C ALA A 71 22.78 -6.70 1.05
N ARG A 72 22.93 -7.28 -0.15
CA ARG A 72 24.07 -8.14 -0.49
C ARG A 72 25.39 -7.39 -0.71
N ARG A 73 25.32 -6.11 -1.07
CA ARG A 73 26.49 -5.27 -1.37
C ARG A 73 26.30 -3.91 -0.71
N SER A 74 27.40 -3.35 -0.24
CA SER A 74 27.44 -1.95 0.15
C SER A 74 27.31 -1.07 -1.09
N SER A 75 26.63 0.06 -0.93
CA SER A 75 26.63 1.18 -1.85
C SER A 75 26.76 2.47 -1.05
N VAL A 76 26.97 3.59 -1.74
CA VAL A 76 27.06 4.93 -1.14
C VAL A 76 25.88 5.22 -0.20
N ASN A 77 24.70 4.66 -0.49
CA ASN A 77 23.47 4.94 0.25
C ASN A 77 23.08 3.84 1.26
N ARG A 78 23.85 2.73 1.37
CA ARG A 78 23.51 1.61 2.27
C ARG A 78 24.66 0.62 2.42
N ALA A 79 24.95 0.20 3.66
CA ALA A 79 25.91 -0.86 3.92
C ALA A 79 25.36 -2.24 3.52
N ALA A 80 26.25 -3.21 3.29
CA ALA A 80 25.87 -4.61 3.23
C ALA A 80 25.24 -5.04 4.58
N GLY A 81 24.23 -5.91 4.54
CA GLY A 81 23.49 -6.35 5.72
C GLY A 81 22.34 -5.44 6.16
N THR A 82 22.14 -4.26 5.56
CA THR A 82 20.94 -3.46 5.86
C THR A 82 19.66 -4.18 5.43
N MET A 83 18.65 -4.22 6.30
CA MET A 83 17.33 -4.78 5.99
C MET A 83 16.60 -3.88 4.97
N LEU A 84 16.22 -4.45 3.83
CA LEU A 84 15.54 -3.74 2.74
C LEU A 84 14.20 -4.39 2.42
N ASN A 85 13.18 -3.56 2.26
CA ASN A 85 11.89 -4.02 1.74
C ASN A 85 11.90 -3.93 0.22
N LYS A 86 11.69 -5.07 -0.44
CA LYS A 86 11.56 -5.16 -1.89
C LYS A 86 10.12 -5.48 -2.28
N PRO A 87 9.61 -4.92 -3.39
CA PRO A 87 8.29 -5.27 -3.89
C PRO A 87 8.28 -6.69 -4.42
N ILE A 88 7.16 -7.37 -4.17
CA ILE A 88 6.82 -8.61 -4.86
C ILE A 88 6.35 -8.22 -6.27
N THR A 89 7.06 -8.69 -7.29
CA THR A 89 6.79 -8.31 -8.69
C THR A 89 5.69 -9.14 -9.35
N SER A 90 5.49 -10.37 -8.88
CA SER A 90 4.43 -11.27 -9.32
C SER A 90 3.62 -11.72 -8.11
N VAL A 91 2.37 -11.30 -8.06
CA VAL A 91 1.43 -11.65 -6.99
C VAL A 91 0.44 -12.64 -7.55
N ASN A 92 0.29 -13.77 -6.87
CA ASN A 92 -0.63 -14.85 -7.22
C ASN A 92 -1.71 -15.00 -6.14
N GLY A 93 -2.72 -15.83 -6.41
CA GLY A 93 -3.82 -16.07 -5.47
C GLY A 93 -3.38 -16.56 -4.09
N GLN A 94 -2.27 -17.30 -3.98
CA GLN A 94 -1.73 -17.74 -2.69
C GLN A 94 -1.21 -16.57 -1.85
N ILE A 95 -0.48 -15.64 -2.48
CA ILE A 95 0.03 -14.43 -1.81
C ILE A 95 -1.14 -13.55 -1.37
N ILE A 96 -2.16 -13.36 -2.22
CA ILE A 96 -3.36 -12.60 -1.88
C ILE A 96 -4.06 -13.23 -0.68
N ARG A 97 -4.31 -14.55 -0.71
CA ARG A 97 -4.93 -15.29 0.39
C ARG A 97 -4.14 -15.14 1.70
N LEU A 98 -2.80 -15.21 1.63
CA LEU A 98 -1.94 -15.02 2.80
C LEU A 98 -2.07 -13.61 3.39
N TYR A 99 -2.12 -12.59 2.54
CA TYR A 99 -2.33 -11.20 2.97
C TYR A 99 -3.73 -11.01 3.57
N LEU A 100 -4.75 -11.63 3.00
CA LEU A 100 -6.10 -11.59 3.54
C LEU A 100 -6.15 -12.17 4.96
N VAL A 101 -5.66 -13.38 5.14
CA VAL A 101 -5.71 -14.07 6.43
C VAL A 101 -4.86 -13.37 7.48
N ASN A 102 -3.61 -13.05 7.15
CA ASN A 102 -2.65 -12.59 8.16
C ASN A 102 -2.65 -11.09 8.39
N LYS A 103 -3.07 -10.29 7.40
CA LYS A 103 -3.04 -8.83 7.47
C LYS A 103 -4.45 -8.25 7.55
N VAL A 104 -5.31 -8.55 6.56
CA VAL A 104 -6.63 -7.91 6.46
C VAL A 104 -7.54 -8.36 7.61
N LEU A 105 -7.73 -9.66 7.83
CA LEU A 105 -8.58 -10.16 8.90
C LEU A 105 -8.09 -9.72 10.28
N SER A 106 -6.77 -9.70 10.50
CA SER A 106 -6.16 -9.17 11.72
C SER A 106 -6.51 -7.70 11.93
N ALA A 107 -6.39 -6.87 10.89
CA ALA A 107 -6.72 -5.44 10.97
C ALA A 107 -8.22 -5.19 11.15
N ILE A 108 -9.09 -6.00 10.52
CA ILE A 108 -10.52 -5.96 10.75
C ILE A 108 -10.80 -6.22 12.23
N LYS A 109 -10.31 -7.32 12.80
CA LYS A 109 -10.52 -7.65 14.23
C LYS A 109 -10.09 -6.52 15.18
N GLN A 110 -9.02 -5.80 14.86
CA GLN A 110 -8.52 -4.71 15.69
C GLN A 110 -9.33 -3.41 15.57
N LYS A 111 -9.85 -3.11 14.38
CA LYS A 111 -10.47 -1.81 14.06
C LYS A 111 -11.98 -1.85 13.96
N TRP A 112 -12.59 -3.04 13.87
CA TRP A 112 -14.02 -3.15 13.68
C TRP A 112 -14.78 -2.60 14.90
N PRO A 113 -15.91 -1.90 14.69
CA PRO A 113 -16.71 -1.38 15.79
C PRO A 113 -17.17 -2.49 16.74
N ARG A 114 -16.99 -2.26 18.05
CA ARG A 114 -17.38 -3.24 19.10
C ARG A 114 -18.89 -3.50 19.14
N GLU A 115 -19.69 -2.51 18.74
CA GLU A 115 -21.14 -2.59 18.59
C GLU A 115 -21.60 -3.69 17.63
N ASP A 116 -20.74 -4.11 16.70
CA ASP A 116 -21.02 -5.20 15.74
C ASP A 116 -20.35 -6.52 16.15
N SER A 117 -19.86 -6.64 17.37
CA SER A 117 -19.29 -7.90 17.84
C SER A 117 -20.29 -9.04 17.71
N GLY A 118 -19.87 -10.14 17.07
CA GLY A 118 -20.72 -11.31 16.81
C GLY A 118 -21.56 -11.22 15.53
N ARG A 119 -21.59 -10.07 14.85
CA ARG A 119 -22.25 -9.96 13.54
C ARG A 119 -21.34 -10.46 12.41
N PRO A 120 -21.91 -11.06 11.34
CA PRO A 120 -21.13 -11.45 10.18
C PRO A 120 -20.54 -10.23 9.48
N ILE A 121 -19.28 -10.34 9.07
CA ILE A 121 -18.58 -9.32 8.28
C ILE A 121 -18.45 -9.83 6.86
N PHE A 122 -19.04 -9.12 5.91
CA PHE A 122 -18.94 -9.43 4.48
C PHE A 122 -17.74 -8.71 3.87
N ILE A 123 -16.85 -9.49 3.26
CA ILE A 123 -15.70 -8.96 2.52
C ILE A 123 -15.99 -9.12 1.03
N GLN A 124 -16.05 -7.99 0.32
CA GLN A 124 -16.23 -7.97 -1.12
C GLN A 124 -14.87 -7.83 -1.81
N GLN A 125 -14.63 -8.65 -2.82
CA GLN A 125 -13.49 -8.59 -3.74
C GLN A 125 -14.03 -8.73 -5.19
N ASP A 126 -13.25 -8.31 -6.18
CA ASP A 126 -13.54 -8.61 -7.58
C ASP A 126 -13.18 -10.07 -7.93
N ASN A 127 -13.53 -10.49 -9.15
CA ASN A 127 -13.27 -11.85 -9.66
C ASN A 127 -11.94 -11.93 -10.44
N ALA A 128 -10.97 -11.09 -10.10
CA ALA A 128 -9.69 -10.98 -10.80
C ALA A 128 -8.81 -12.24 -10.68
#